data_AF-S7VRC7-F1
#
_entry.id   AF-S7VRC7-F1
#
_cell.length_a   1.000
_cell.length_b   1.000
_cell.length_c   1.000
_cell.angle_alpha   90.00
_cell.angle_beta   90.00
_cell.angle_gamma   90.00
#
_symmetry.space_group_name_H-M   'P 1'
#
loop_
_entity.id
_entity.type
_entity.pdbx_description
1 polymer ?
#
loop_
_entity_poly.entity_id
_entity_poly.type
_entity_poly.pdbx_seq_one_letter_code
_entity_poly.pdbx_strand_id
1 'polypeptide(L)' 'MIIEQEQKFKEVLSKIEGKISEQSFFNMFLELYPDVWKKHKANYFKFNRSKQFGQTIPLANPEVSLRKEIRIWLRKQ' A
#
# COMPACT_ATOMS: atom_id res chain seq x y z
N MET A 1 -5.63 5.94 -2.96
CA MET A 1 -5.52 6.74 -1.72
C MET A 1 -6.07 5.90 -0.57
N ILE A 2 -5.25 5.60 0.44
CA ILE A 2 -5.68 4.87 1.64
C ILE A 2 -6.17 5.91 2.64
N ILE A 3 -7.43 5.82 3.06
CA ILE A 3 -7.99 6.67 4.13
C ILE A 3 -7.35 6.21 5.45
N GLU A 4 -6.85 7.17 6.24
CA GLU A 4 -6.19 6.95 7.54
C GLU A 4 -4.98 6.01 7.44
N GLN A 5 -4.18 6.17 6.38
CA GLN A 5 -3.00 5.34 6.10
C GLN A 5 -2.06 5.21 7.31
N GLU A 6 -1.78 6.33 7.98
CA GLU A 6 -0.84 6.36 9.09
C GLU A 6 -1.35 5.55 10.29
N GLN A 7 -2.64 5.66 10.62
CA GLN A 7 -3.24 4.92 11.72
C GLN A 7 -3.23 3.41 11.44
N LYS A 8 -3.59 3.01 10.22
CA LYS A 8 -3.54 1.60 9.80
C LYS A 8 -2.13 1.03 9.81
N PHE A 9 -1.13 1.84 9.45
CA PHE A 9 0.27 1.41 9.51
C PHE A 9 0.75 1.26 10.96
N LYS A 10 0.32 2.14 11.89
CA LYS A 10 0.60 1.97 13.32
C LYS A 10 -0.05 0.70 13.87
N GLU A 11 -1.32 0.45 13.55
CA GLU A 11 -2.02 -0.77 13.99
C GLU A 11 -1.36 -2.06 13.46
N VAL A 12 -0.91 -2.06 12.22
CA VAL A 12 -0.16 -3.18 11.63
C VAL A 12 1.19 -3.34 12.33
N LEU A 13 1.92 -2.25 12.56
CA LEU A 13 3.20 -2.27 13.24
C LEU A 13 3.08 -2.86 14.66
N SER A 14 2.04 -2.46 15.41
CA SER A 14 1.77 -2.95 16.76
C SER A 14 1.45 -4.45 16.83
N LYS A 15 1.04 -5.07 15.71
CA LYS A 15 0.73 -6.50 15.63
C LYS A 15 1.90 -7.35 15.12
N ILE A 16 2.97 -6.73 14.61
CA ILE A 16 4.15 -7.45 14.15
C ILE A 16 5.10 -7.63 15.31
N GLU A 17 5.20 -8.86 15.81
CA GLU A 17 6.19 -9.23 16.81
C GLU A 17 7.49 -9.69 16.12
N GLY A 18 8.62 -9.07 16.46
CA GLY A 18 9.94 -9.44 15.95
C GLY A 18 10.51 -8.52 14.87
N LYS A 19 11.30 -9.08 13.93
CA LYS A 19 12.01 -8.29 12.91
C LYS A 19 11.04 -7.79 11.84
N ILE A 20 10.73 -6.50 11.89
CA ILE A 20 9.88 -5.84 10.89
C ILE A 20 10.63 -5.83 9.55
N SER A 21 10.05 -6.51 8.56
CA SER A 21 10.52 -6.49 7.18
C SER A 21 9.41 -5.93 6.30
N GLU A 22 9.76 -5.35 5.15
CA GLU A 22 8.76 -4.83 4.20
C GLU A 22 7.77 -5.91 3.77
N GLN A 23 8.25 -7.15 3.58
CA GLN A 23 7.42 -8.26 3.15
C GLN A 23 6.48 -8.74 4.26
N SER A 24 6.98 -8.90 5.50
CA SER A 24 6.14 -9.30 6.63
C SER A 24 5.10 -8.24 6.96
N PHE A 25 5.47 -6.96 6.89
CA PHE A 25 4.55 -5.85 7.07
C PHE A 25 3.46 -5.82 5.99
N PHE A 26 3.85 -5.96 4.73
CA PHE A 26 2.90 -5.99 3.63
C PHE A 26 1.91 -7.15 3.78
N ASN A 27 2.38 -8.36 4.10
CA ASN A 27 1.52 -9.52 4.31
C ASN A 27 0.54 -9.29 5.48
N MET A 28 1.03 -8.80 6.61
CA MET A 28 0.19 -8.47 7.78
C MET A 28 -0.86 -7.39 7.44
N PHE A 29 -0.49 -6.39 6.64
CA PHE A 29 -1.43 -5.37 6.16
C PHE A 29 -2.54 -5.98 5.29
N LEU A 30 -2.19 -6.96 4.43
CA LEU A 30 -3.18 -7.67 3.61
C LEU A 30 -4.14 -8.51 4.45
N GLU A 31 -3.64 -9.13 5.51
CA GLU A 31 -4.44 -9.93 6.44
C GLU A 31 -5.40 -9.07 7.27
N LEU A 32 -4.91 -7.93 7.77
CA LEU A 32 -5.71 -7.04 8.64
C LEU A 32 -6.68 -6.15 7.87
N TYR A 33 -6.33 -5.73 6.66
CA TYR A 33 -7.15 -4.79 5.89
C TYR A 33 -7.34 -5.22 4.42
N PRO A 34 -7.92 -6.41 4.16
CA PRO A 34 -8.17 -6.89 2.81
C PRO A 34 -9.10 -5.96 2.02
N ASP A 35 -10.12 -5.38 2.67
CA ASP A 35 -11.06 -4.46 2.03
C ASP A 35 -10.42 -3.13 1.63
N VAL A 36 -9.54 -2.61 2.50
CA VAL A 36 -8.78 -1.39 2.22
C VAL A 36 -7.84 -1.64 1.05
N TRP A 37 -7.18 -2.80 1.03
CA TRP A 37 -6.33 -3.20 -0.08
C TRP A 37 -7.10 -3.33 -1.39
N LYS A 38 -8.28 -3.97 -1.36
CA LYS A 38 -9.16 -4.10 -2.53
C LYS A 38 -9.57 -2.74 -3.08
N LYS A 39 -9.98 -1.80 -2.22
CA LYS A 39 -10.31 -0.42 -2.60
C LYS A 39 -9.08 0.32 -3.16
N HIS A 40 -7.91 0.15 -2.54
CA HIS A 40 -6.68 0.74 -3.02
C HIS A 40 -6.34 0.27 -4.43
N LYS A 41 -6.37 -1.05 -4.69
CA LYS A 41 -6.17 -1.62 -6.03
C LYS A 41 -7.17 -1.07 -7.04
N ALA A 42 -8.46 -1.07 -6.72
CA ALA A 42 -9.49 -0.56 -7.61
C ALA A 42 -9.28 0.91 -8.00
N ASN A 43 -8.93 1.76 -7.01
CA ASN A 43 -8.61 3.17 -7.23
C ASN A 43 -7.34 3.34 -8.07
N TYR A 44 -6.33 2.51 -7.83
CA TYR A 44 -5.09 2.51 -8.60
C TYR A 44 -5.34 2.19 -10.07
N PHE A 45 -6.11 1.13 -10.35
CA PHE A 45 -6.48 0.76 -11.72
C PHE A 45 -7.36 1.81 -12.39
N LYS A 46 -8.33 2.39 -11.67
CA LYS A 46 -9.15 3.49 -12.18
C LYS A 46 -8.30 4.70 -12.56
N PHE A 47 -7.34 5.06 -11.72
CA PHE A 47 -6.40 6.14 -11.99
C PHE A 47 -5.51 5.83 -13.20
N ASN A 48 -4.94 4.62 -13.26
CA ASN A 48 -4.11 4.19 -14.39
C ASN A 48 -4.88 4.26 -15.71
N ARG A 49 -6.11 3.73 -15.75
CA ARG A 49 -6.99 3.81 -16.93
C ARG A 49 -7.28 5.26 -17.34
N SER A 50 -7.48 6.16 -16.38
CA SER A 50 -7.76 7.58 -16.67
C SER A 50 -6.56 8.33 -17.26
N LYS A 51 -5.33 7.91 -16.92
CA LYS A 51 -4.09 8.53 -17.39
C LYS A 51 -3.63 8.03 -18.76
N GLN A 52 -4.18 6.90 -19.22
CA GLN A 52 -3.89 6.32 -20.53
C GLN A 52 -4.60 7.02 -21.70
N PHE A 53 -5.44 8.04 -21.45
CA PHE A 53 -6.06 8.81 -22.53
C PHE A 53 -5.02 9.73 -23.19
N GLY A 54 -4.39 9.26 -24.27
CA GLY A 54 -3.47 10.02 -25.12
C GLY A 54 -1.97 9.84 -24.85
N GLN A 55 -1.56 9.28 -23.71
CA GLN A 55 -0.17 8.89 -23.43
C GLN A 55 -0.13 7.60 -22.59
N THR A 56 0.65 6.62 -23.04
CA THR A 56 0.84 5.34 -22.33
C THR A 56 2.02 5.48 -21.38
N ILE A 57 1.83 6.12 -20.22
CA ILE A 57 2.82 6.03 -19.13
C ILE A 57 2.38 4.87 -18.23
N PRO A 58 3.03 3.70 -18.30
CA PRO A 58 2.69 2.58 -17.43
C PRO A 58 3.00 2.95 -15.98
N LEU A 59 1.95 3.07 -15.16
CA LEU A 59 2.09 3.19 -13.72
C LEU A 59 2.60 1.87 -13.12
N ALA A 60 3.38 1.97 -12.03
CA ALA A 60 3.89 0.81 -11.30
C ALA A 60 2.75 -0.10 -10.80
N ASN A 61 3.03 -1.34 -10.43
CA ASN A 61 1.99 -2.18 -9.83
C ASN A 61 1.54 -1.62 -8.45
N PRO A 62 0.26 -1.77 -8.07
CA PRO A 62 -0.24 -1.27 -6.79
C PRO A 62 0.53 -1.85 -5.59
N GLU A 63 1.06 -3.08 -5.72
CA GLU A 63 1.90 -3.70 -4.69
C GLU A 63 3.24 -2.98 -4.53
N VAL A 64 3.88 -2.62 -5.65
CA VAL A 64 5.15 -1.89 -5.64
C VAL A 64 4.94 -0.50 -5.05
N SER A 65 3.82 0.16 -5.37
CA SER A 65 3.44 1.43 -4.75
C SER A 65 3.29 1.29 -3.24
N LEU A 66 2.50 0.32 -2.77
CA LEU A 66 2.25 0.13 -1.35
C LEU A 66 3.52 -0.26 -0.57
N ARG A 67 4.36 -1.13 -1.13
CA ARG A 67 5.66 -1.49 -0.53
C ARG A 67 6.59 -0.27 -0.42
N LYS A 68 6.62 0.58 -1.45
CA LYS A 68 7.38 1.84 -1.42
C LYS A 68 6.86 2.77 -0.32
N GLU A 69 5.54 2.90 -0.17
CA GLU A 69 4.93 3.69 0.89
C GLU A 69 5.27 3.16 2.29
N ILE A 70 5.18 1.84 2.50
CA ILE A 70 5.60 1.18 3.74
C ILE A 70 7.07 1.45 4.04
N ARG A 71 7.96 1.28 3.05
CA ARG A 71 9.41 1.55 3.21
C ARG A 71 9.67 2.99 3.63
N ILE A 72 9.03 3.95 2.96
CA ILE A 72 9.18 5.38 3.28
C ILE A 72 8.68 5.66 4.70
N TRP A 73 7.55 5.05 5.09
CA TRP A 73 6.97 5.23 6.41
C TRP A 73 7.84 4.62 7.51
N LEU A 74 8.36 3.40 7.31
CA LEU A 74 9.28 2.74 8.24
C LEU A 74 10.59 3.52 8.43
N ARG A 75 11.05 4.26 7.41
CA ARG A 75 12.23 5.15 7.52
C ARG A 75 11.95 6.49 8.21
N LYS A 76 10.68 6.87 8.33
CA LYS A 76 10.26 8.12 8.98
C LYS A 76 10.04 7.98 10.49
N GLN A 77 9.90 6.75 10.98
CA GLN A 77 10.07 6.43 12.39
C GLN A 77 11.53 6.63 12.79
#